data_AF-A0A139SL60-F1
#
_entry.id   AF-A0A139SL60-F1
#
_cell.length_a   1.000
_cell.length_b   1.000
_cell.length_c   1.000
_cell.angle_alpha   90.00
_cell.angle_beta   90.00
_cell.angle_gamma   90.00
#
_symmetry.space_group_name_H-M   'P 1'
#
loop_
_entity.id
_entity.type
_entity.pdbx_description
1 polymer ?
#
loop_
_entity_poly.entity_id
_entity_poly.type
_entity_poly.pdbx_seq_one_letter_code
_entity_poly.pdbx_strand_id
1 'polypeptide(L)'
;MKTPKPTNRHLWLLDPLADEPTLIVRSMFVGQAVYLDGRMVLYLADRAEPWRGVCVPMERDQHPALIAELPALAPHPELPKWLYLPESADTFERDAEWLVSRIQARDSRIGITPTPKKPKRHNPLEQNAGL
;
A
#
# COMPACT_ATOMS: atom_id res chain seq x y z
N MET A 1 18.16 23.85 -7.35
CA MET A 1 16.69 23.71 -7.19
C MET A 1 16.38 22.22 -7.09
N LYS A 2 15.69 21.76 -6.05
CA LYS A 2 15.25 20.36 -5.97
C LYS A 2 14.03 20.22 -6.87
N THR A 3 14.11 19.43 -7.93
CA THR A 3 12.97 19.11 -8.79
C THR A 3 11.87 18.49 -7.93
N PRO A 4 10.59 18.90 -8.06
CA PRO A 4 9.50 18.23 -7.38
C PRO A 4 9.55 16.74 -7.74
N LYS A 5 9.48 15.87 -6.72
CA LYS A 5 9.37 14.44 -6.97
C LYS A 5 8.06 14.21 -7.74
N PRO A 6 8.05 13.42 -8.82
CA PRO A 6 6.82 13.13 -9.55
C PRO A 6 5.76 12.57 -8.60
N THR A 7 4.57 13.15 -8.66
CA THR A 7 3.39 12.68 -7.94
C THR A 7 2.99 11.32 -8.53
N ASN A 8 2.71 10.35 -7.66
CA ASN A 8 2.26 9.03 -8.11
C ASN A 8 0.94 9.16 -8.88
N ARG A 9 0.87 8.56 -10.08
CA ARG A 9 -0.26 8.71 -11.01
C ARG A 9 -1.61 8.22 -10.48
N HIS A 10 -1.62 7.36 -9.46
CA HIS A 10 -2.83 6.77 -8.90
C HIS A 10 -3.30 7.48 -7.62
N LEU A 11 -2.72 8.62 -7.26
CA LEU A 11 -3.09 9.35 -6.05
C LEU A 11 -4.53 9.87 -6.06
N TRP A 12 -5.12 10.07 -7.24
CA TRP A 12 -6.54 10.45 -7.39
C TRP A 12 -7.51 9.45 -6.74
N LEU A 13 -7.09 8.17 -6.58
CA LEU A 13 -7.89 7.16 -5.88
C LEU A 13 -8.12 7.51 -4.41
N LEU A 14 -7.37 8.45 -3.83
CA LEU A 14 -7.50 8.83 -2.43
C LEU A 14 -8.46 10.00 -2.21
N ASP A 15 -8.98 10.63 -3.27
CA ASP A 15 -9.93 11.74 -3.17
C ASP A 15 -11.14 11.40 -2.29
N PRO A 16 -11.76 10.19 -2.36
CA PRO A 16 -12.87 9.82 -1.47
C PRO A 16 -12.48 9.71 0.00
N LEU A 17 -11.19 9.56 0.30
CA LEU A 17 -10.66 9.41 1.67
C LEU A 17 -10.10 10.74 2.21
N ALA A 18 -10.17 11.84 1.47
CA ALA A 18 -9.49 13.09 1.81
C ALA A 18 -9.90 13.67 3.19
N ASP A 19 -11.15 13.45 3.59
CA ASP A 19 -11.70 13.92 4.87
C ASP A 19 -11.44 12.94 6.04
N GLU A 20 -10.85 11.78 5.78
CA GLU A 20 -10.55 10.80 6.82
C GLU A 20 -9.38 11.27 7.70
N PRO A 21 -9.60 11.56 9.00
CA PRO A 21 -8.58 12.18 9.85
C PRO A 21 -7.38 11.28 10.13
N THR A 22 -7.53 9.97 9.93
CA THR A 22 -6.48 8.96 10.11
C THR A 22 -5.79 8.57 8.80
N LEU A 23 -6.16 9.20 7.67
CA LEU A 23 -5.51 8.98 6.39
C LEU A 23 -4.06 9.47 6.46
N ILE A 24 -3.13 8.57 6.18
CA ILE A 24 -1.71 8.90 6.09
C ILE A 24 -1.15 8.29 4.80
N VAL A 25 -0.54 9.12 3.96
CA VAL A 25 0.18 8.68 2.76
C VAL A 25 1.68 8.84 3.00
N ARG A 26 2.44 7.75 2.81
CA ARG A 26 3.90 7.76 2.98
C ARG A 26 4.59 7.31 1.71
N SER A 27 5.57 8.09 1.27
CA SER A 27 6.54 7.60 0.28
C SER A 27 7.35 6.46 0.87
N MET A 28 7.23 5.26 0.29
CA MET A 28 7.98 4.08 0.70
C MET A 28 8.45 3.32 -0.54
N PHE A 29 9.75 2.97 -0.55
CA PHE A 29 10.39 2.35 -1.71
C PHE A 29 10.20 3.22 -2.97
N VAL A 30 9.48 2.68 -3.96
CA VAL A 30 9.26 3.29 -5.27
C VAL A 30 7.84 3.82 -5.47
N GLY A 31 6.95 3.66 -4.48
CA GLY A 31 5.53 4.02 -4.55
C GLY A 31 5.03 4.79 -3.32
N GLN A 32 3.71 4.75 -3.08
CA GLN A 32 3.06 5.36 -1.92
C GLN A 32 2.34 4.29 -1.10
N ALA A 33 2.69 4.16 0.18
CA ALA A 33 1.93 3.37 1.13
C ALA A 33 0.81 4.23 1.73
N VAL A 34 -0.42 3.72 1.68
CA VAL A 34 -1.62 4.39 2.18
C VAL A 34 -2.06 3.69 3.45
N TYR A 35 -2.26 4.49 4.50
CA TYR A 35 -2.71 4.03 5.80
C TYR A 35 -4.03 4.69 6.15
N LEU A 36 -4.93 3.91 6.75
CA LEU A 36 -6.18 4.38 7.35
C LEU A 36 -6.32 3.66 8.70
N ASP A 37 -6.67 4.39 9.76
CA ASP A 37 -6.78 3.87 11.13
C ASP A 37 -5.54 3.08 11.58
N GLY A 38 -4.35 3.51 11.15
CA GLY A 38 -3.07 2.87 11.47
C GLY A 38 -2.79 1.54 10.74
N ARG A 39 -3.70 1.05 9.89
CA ARG A 39 -3.51 -0.13 9.04
C ARG A 39 -3.03 0.30 7.66
N MET A 40 -2.10 -0.44 7.07
CA MET A 40 -1.69 -0.23 5.67
C MET A 40 -2.75 -0.86 4.76
N VAL A 41 -3.55 -0.05 4.08
CA VAL A 41 -4.76 -0.49 3.35
C VAL A 41 -4.57 -0.54 1.84
N LEU A 42 -3.63 0.23 1.31
CA LEU A 42 -3.32 0.26 -0.12
C LEU A 42 -1.83 0.59 -0.33
N TYR A 43 -1.28 0.16 -1.45
CA TYR A 43 0.00 0.65 -1.96
C TYR A 43 -0.14 1.03 -3.43
N LEU A 44 0.10 2.31 -3.72
CA LEU A 44 0.05 2.86 -5.07
C LEU A 44 1.42 2.71 -5.73
N ALA A 45 1.46 2.04 -6.88
CA ALA A 45 2.69 1.75 -7.61
C ALA A 45 2.57 2.29 -9.04
N ASP A 46 3.52 3.11 -9.47
CA ASP A 46 3.49 3.82 -10.77
C ASP A 46 4.72 3.51 -11.63
N ARG A 47 5.33 2.34 -11.43
CA ARG A 47 6.54 1.90 -12.13
C ARG A 47 6.18 1.08 -13.37
N ALA A 48 7.14 0.37 -13.94
CA ALA A 48 6.83 -0.63 -14.95
C ALA A 48 6.11 -1.82 -14.28
N GLU A 49 5.29 -2.53 -15.05
CA GLU A 49 4.74 -3.82 -14.61
C GLU A 49 5.88 -4.75 -14.15
N PRO A 50 5.69 -5.54 -13.08
CA PRO A 50 4.45 -5.77 -12.34
C PRO A 50 4.20 -4.79 -11.16
N TRP A 51 4.67 -3.54 -11.25
CA TRP A 51 4.50 -2.51 -10.23
C TRP A 51 3.79 -1.25 -10.78
N ARG A 52 2.78 -1.46 -11.64
CA ARG A 52 1.97 -0.39 -12.21
C ARG A 52 0.49 -0.64 -11.94
N GLY A 53 -0.05 0.02 -10.92
CA GLY A 53 -1.42 -0.16 -10.47
C GLY A 53 -1.50 -0.04 -8.96
N VAL A 54 -2.33 -0.89 -8.34
CA VAL A 54 -2.53 -0.87 -6.88
C VAL A 54 -2.30 -2.24 -6.27
N CYS A 55 -1.64 -2.27 -5.12
CA CYS A 55 -1.55 -3.46 -4.29
C CYS A 55 -2.47 -3.31 -3.08
N VAL A 56 -3.09 -4.43 -2.67
CA VAL A 56 -3.99 -4.52 -1.53
C VAL A 56 -3.32 -5.39 -0.45
N PRO A 57 -2.76 -4.79 0.60
CA PRO A 57 -2.25 -5.53 1.74
C PRO A 57 -3.39 -6.21 2.48
N MET A 58 -3.28 -7.52 2.73
CA MET A 58 -4.28 -8.31 3.44
C MET A 58 -3.70 -9.66 3.87
N GLU A 59 -4.42 -10.39 4.73
CA GLU A 59 -4.08 -11.76 5.07
C GLU A 59 -4.37 -12.73 3.91
N ARG A 60 -3.51 -13.73 3.70
CA ARG A 60 -3.60 -14.65 2.56
C ARG A 60 -4.91 -15.45 2.53
N ASP A 61 -5.43 -15.82 3.70
CA ASP A 61 -6.68 -16.59 3.80
C ASP A 61 -7.91 -15.81 3.32
N GLN A 62 -7.81 -14.48 3.24
CA GLN A 62 -8.87 -13.61 2.73
C GLN A 62 -8.76 -13.40 1.21
N HIS A 63 -7.67 -13.82 0.56
CA HIS A 63 -7.46 -13.63 -0.88
C HIS A 63 -8.59 -14.22 -1.72
N PRO A 64 -9.02 -15.49 -1.52
CA PRO A 64 -10.03 -16.10 -2.38
C PRO A 64 -11.36 -15.35 -2.33
N ALA A 65 -11.75 -14.82 -1.16
CA ALA A 65 -12.99 -14.07 -0.99
C ALA A 65 -12.96 -12.76 -1.81
N LEU A 66 -11.84 -12.03 -1.78
CA LEU A 66 -11.74 -10.77 -2.52
C LEU A 66 -11.56 -10.99 -4.02
N ILE A 67 -10.83 -12.03 -4.44
CA ILE A 67 -10.70 -12.40 -5.86
C ILE A 67 -12.06 -12.83 -6.46
N ALA A 68 -12.91 -13.50 -5.69
CA ALA A 68 -14.25 -13.86 -6.16
C ALA A 68 -15.14 -12.64 -6.44
N GLU A 69 -14.95 -11.54 -5.69
CA GLU A 69 -15.64 -10.26 -5.90
C GLU A 69 -15.00 -9.42 -7.01
N LEU A 70 -13.66 -9.48 -7.14
CA LEU A 70 -12.87 -8.76 -8.14
C LEU A 70 -11.91 -9.72 -8.87
N PRO A 71 -12.36 -10.36 -9.98
CA PRO A 71 -11.53 -11.33 -10.71
C PRO A 71 -10.27 -10.76 -11.36
N ALA A 72 -10.16 -9.44 -11.50
CA ALA A 72 -8.95 -8.77 -11.97
C ALA A 72 -7.83 -8.74 -10.92
N LEU A 73 -8.15 -9.04 -9.65
CA LEU A 73 -7.14 -9.21 -8.61
C LEU A 73 -6.43 -10.56 -8.74
N ALA A 74 -5.13 -10.54 -8.55
CA ALA A 74 -4.31 -11.73 -8.39
C ALA A 74 -3.25 -11.50 -7.31
N PRO A 75 -2.68 -12.55 -6.71
CA PRO A 75 -1.48 -12.40 -5.89
C PRO A 75 -0.38 -11.69 -6.67
N HIS A 76 0.25 -10.69 -6.06
CA HIS A 76 1.30 -9.92 -6.71
C HIS A 76 2.47 -10.85 -7.11
N PRO A 77 2.99 -10.80 -8.36
CA PRO A 77 4.03 -11.73 -8.84
C PRO A 77 5.30 -11.75 -7.98
N GLU A 78 5.76 -10.57 -7.53
CA GLU A 78 6.95 -10.42 -6.67
C GLU A 78 6.64 -10.36 -5.16
N LEU A 79 5.38 -10.20 -4.77
CA LEU A 79 4.98 -10.01 -3.36
C LEU A 79 3.65 -10.74 -3.08
N PRO A 80 3.60 -12.07 -3.20
CA PRO A 80 2.35 -12.85 -3.25
C PRO A 80 1.55 -12.87 -1.94
N LYS A 81 2.02 -12.17 -0.90
CA LYS A 81 1.23 -11.91 0.30
C LYS A 81 0.18 -10.81 0.10
N TRP A 82 0.33 -9.98 -0.91
CA TRP A 82 -0.64 -8.94 -1.26
C TRP A 82 -1.34 -9.30 -2.57
N LEU A 83 -2.57 -8.84 -2.71
CA LEU A 83 -3.22 -8.84 -4.01
C LEU A 83 -2.79 -7.62 -4.81
N TYR A 84 -2.89 -7.75 -6.13
CA TYR A 84 -2.47 -6.76 -7.11
C TYR A 84 -3.56 -6.60 -8.16
N LEU A 85 -3.90 -5.35 -8.44
CA LEU A 85 -4.74 -4.93 -9.56
C LEU A 85 -3.83 -4.13 -10.52
N PRO A 86 -3.50 -4.69 -11.70
CA PRO A 86 -2.66 -4.00 -12.68
C PRO A 86 -3.43 -2.84 -13.34
N GLU A 87 -2.74 -1.73 -13.61
CA GLU A 87 -3.26 -0.59 -14.40
C GLU A 87 -3.72 -1.04 -15.79
N SER A 88 -3.08 -2.08 -16.32
CA SER A 88 -3.40 -2.66 -17.62
C SER A 88 -4.70 -3.48 -17.66
N ALA A 89 -5.38 -3.71 -16.53
CA ALA A 89 -6.70 -4.35 -16.53
C ALA A 89 -7.76 -3.41 -17.14
N ASP A 90 -8.59 -3.94 -18.04
CA ASP A 90 -9.70 -3.17 -18.65
C ASP A 90 -10.68 -2.60 -17.62
N THR A 91 -10.73 -3.21 -16.43
CA THR A 91 -11.62 -2.84 -15.33
C THR A 91 -10.91 -2.03 -14.24
N PHE A 92 -9.65 -1.62 -14.46
CA PHE A 92 -8.78 -1.03 -13.44
C PHE A 92 -9.45 0.09 -12.64
N GLU A 93 -9.95 1.13 -13.32
CA GLU A 93 -10.51 2.30 -12.64
C GLU A 93 -11.70 1.91 -11.75
N ARG A 94 -12.67 1.18 -12.32
CA ARG A 94 -13.86 0.71 -11.60
C ARG A 94 -13.52 -0.16 -10.40
N ASP A 95 -12.62 -1.12 -10.57
CA ASP A 95 -12.27 -2.07 -9.52
C ASP A 95 -11.42 -1.41 -8.44
N ALA A 96 -10.57 -0.44 -8.80
CA ALA A 96 -9.78 0.37 -7.87
C ALA A 96 -10.65 1.32 -7.04
N GLU A 97 -11.63 1.99 -7.66
CA GLU A 97 -12.61 2.81 -6.95
C GLU A 97 -13.46 1.96 -5.99
N TRP A 98 -13.86 0.76 -6.42
CA TRP A 98 -14.56 -0.17 -5.54
C TRP A 98 -13.68 -0.55 -4.34
N LEU A 99 -12.40 -0.84 -4.53
CA LEU A 99 -11.46 -1.11 -3.42
C LEU A 99 -11.40 0.07 -2.44
N VAL A 100 -11.30 1.30 -2.94
CA VAL A 100 -11.31 2.50 -2.11
C VAL A 100 -12.61 2.62 -1.32
N SER A 101 -13.76 2.33 -1.92
CA SER A 101 -15.05 2.32 -1.21
C SER A 101 -15.09 1.28 -0.08
N ARG A 102 -14.50 0.10 -0.28
CA ARG A 102 -14.38 -0.93 0.77
C ARG A 102 -13.45 -0.51 1.90
N ILE A 103 -12.34 0.16 1.56
CA ILE A 103 -11.41 0.74 2.54
C ILE A 103 -12.14 1.82 3.36
N GLN A 104 -12.89 2.71 2.71
CA GLN A 104 -13.71 3.73 3.36
C GLN A 104 -14.79 3.10 4.25
N ALA A 105 -15.33 1.94 3.87
CA ALA A 105 -16.28 1.19 4.68
C ALA A 105 -15.62 0.32 5.78
N ARG A 106 -14.29 0.43 5.96
CA ARG A 106 -13.49 -0.35 6.92
C ARG A 106 -13.68 -1.87 6.74
N ASP A 107 -13.69 -2.35 5.50
CA ASP A 107 -13.73 -3.79 5.22
C ASP A 107 -12.59 -4.50 5.96
N SER A 108 -12.95 -5.41 6.87
CA SER A 108 -12.00 -6.01 7.81
C SER A 108 -10.95 -6.89 7.12
N ARG A 109 -11.26 -7.39 5.92
CA ARG A 109 -10.36 -8.19 5.09
C ARG A 109 -9.18 -7.38 4.57
N ILE A 110 -9.38 -6.07 4.36
CA ILE A 110 -8.37 -5.18 3.79
C ILE A 110 -7.52 -4.59 4.89
N GLY A 111 -6.22 -4.61 4.64
CA GLY A 111 -5.21 -3.91 5.41
C GLY A 111 -4.48 -4.79 6.41
N ILE A 112 -3.22 -4.43 6.66
CA ILE A 112 -2.37 -5.07 7.66
C ILE A 112 -1.89 -4.06 8.68
N THR A 113 -1.81 -4.47 9.96
CA THR A 113 -1.21 -3.64 10.99
C THR A 113 0.31 -3.73 10.88
N PRO A 114 1.03 -2.60 10.68
CA PRO A 114 2.49 -2.62 10.67
C PRO A 114 3.01 -3.10 12.02
N THR A 115 3.88 -4.10 12.03
CA THR A 115 4.55 -4.50 13.26
C THR A 115 5.51 -3.39 13.68
N PRO A 116 5.45 -2.89 14.94
CA PRO A 116 6.40 -1.91 15.43
C PRO A 116 7.82 -2.49 15.33
N LYS A 117 8.71 -1.81 14.61
CA LYS A 117 10.13 -2.22 14.60
C LYS A 117 10.65 -2.06 16.03
N LYS A 118 11.17 -3.15 16.63
CA LYS A 118 11.93 -3.07 17.88
C LYS A 118 13.04 -2.02 17.70
N PRO A 119 13.21 -1.05 18.62
CA PRO A 119 14.29 -0.08 18.51
C PRO A 119 15.62 -0.83 18.42
N LYS A 120 16.46 -0.48 17.44
CA LYS A 120 17.85 -0.98 17.39
C LYS A 120 18.50 -0.53 18.70
N ARG A 121 18.94 -1.47 19.54
CA ARG A 121 19.83 -1.15 20.66
C ARG A 121 21.05 -0.44 20.07
N HIS A 122 21.23 0.82 20.43
CA HIS A 122 22.48 1.53 20.22
C HIS A 122 23.54 0.80 21.06
N ASN A 123 24.52 0.15 20.42
CA ASN A 123 25.59 -0.52 21.15
C ASN A 123 26.64 0.55 21.53
N PRO A 124 26.85 0.89 22.82
CA PRO A 124 27.70 2.03 23.19
C PRO A 124 29.22 1.79 23.10
N LEU A 125 29.71 0.75 22.42
CA LEU A 125 31.11 0.30 22.49
C LEU A 125 32.00 0.81 21.33
N GLU A 126 31.85 2.06 20.90
CA GLU A 126 32.82 2.73 20.01
C GLU A 126 33.14 4.16 20.48
N GLN A 127 33.33 4.33 21.79
CA GLN A 127 34.05 5.49 22.33
C GLN A 127 35.06 4.98 23.35
N ASN A 128 36.24 4.56 22.87
CA ASN A 128 37.52 4.62 23.58
C ASN A 128 38.62 3.97 22.72
N ALA A 129 39.24 4.78 21.86
CA ALA A 129 40.60 4.53 21.37
C ALA A 129 41.30 5.89 21.34
N GLY A 130 41.84 6.26 22.49
CA GLY A 130 42.57 7.49 22.72
C GLY A 130 43.41 7.34 23.99
N LEU A 131 44.51 6.61 23.87
CA LEU A 131 45.70 6.73 24.71
C LEU A 131 46.91 6.69 23.77
#